data_AF-A0A833YFP0-F1
#
_entry.id   AF-A0A833YFP0-F1
#
_cell.length_a   1.000
_cell.length_b   1.000
_cell.length_c   1.000
_cell.angle_alpha   90.00
_cell.angle_beta   90.00
_cell.angle_gamma   90.00
#
_symmetry.space_group_name_H-M   'P 1'
#
loop_
_entity.id
_entity.type
_entity.pdbx_description
1 polymer ?
#
loop_
_entity_poly.entity_id
_entity_poly.type
_entity_poly.pdbx_seq_one_letter_code
_entity_poly.pdbx_strand_id
1 'polypeptide(L)'
;DPEITIYWNAYAVAANGYSKAGLHGKTIETLKKAEQLVSGKTRKSAYEIFITLYTAIQNKAEVYRIWTLYGGIGKVWNSGYLIMMSSLLKVDDLDGAEKILEEWVSVTTFLDFRIPPGC
;
A
#
# COMPACT_ATOMS: atom_id res chain seq x y z
N ASP A 1 -7.35 -33.25 -12.05
CA ASP A 1 -6.38 -32.18 -12.29
C ASP A 1 -6.27 -31.38 -11.00
N PRO A 2 -5.11 -31.32 -10.32
CA PRO A 2 -5.03 -30.56 -9.08
C PRO A 2 -5.08 -29.08 -9.43
N GLU A 3 -6.22 -28.46 -9.12
CA GLU A 3 -6.43 -27.01 -9.23
C GLU A 3 -5.40 -26.29 -8.36
N ILE A 4 -4.28 -25.86 -8.96
CA ILE A 4 -3.29 -25.05 -8.27
C ILE A 4 -3.95 -23.71 -7.96
N THR A 5 -4.39 -23.54 -6.71
CA THR A 5 -4.91 -22.26 -6.24
C THR A 5 -3.75 -21.25 -6.21
N ILE A 6 -3.69 -20.38 -7.20
CA ILE A 6 -2.69 -19.30 -7.25
C ILE A 6 -3.18 -18.15 -6.38
N TYR A 7 -2.42 -17.82 -5.34
CA TYR A 7 -2.70 -16.70 -4.45
C TYR A 7 -2.07 -15.39 -4.94
N TRP A 8 -2.61 -14.25 -4.51
CA TRP A 8 -2.13 -12.91 -4.89
C TRP A 8 -0.63 -12.70 -4.63
N ASN A 9 -0.04 -13.36 -3.62
CA ASN A 9 1.37 -13.23 -3.26
C ASN A 9 2.30 -13.84 -4.32
N ALA A 10 1.88 -14.89 -5.05
CA ALA A 10 2.67 -15.43 -6.16
C ALA A 10 2.79 -14.41 -7.29
N TYR A 11 1.68 -13.72 -7.62
CA TYR A 11 1.69 -12.60 -8.56
C TYR A 11 2.53 -11.43 -8.05
N ALA A 12 2.50 -11.11 -6.76
CA ALA A 12 3.34 -10.05 -6.18
C ALA A 12 4.85 -10.37 -6.32
N VAL A 13 5.24 -11.63 -6.10
CA VAL A 13 6.63 -12.09 -6.33
C VAL A 13 7.03 -11.93 -7.80
N ALA A 14 6.17 -12.34 -8.73
CA ALA A 14 6.43 -12.15 -10.16
C ALA A 14 6.52 -10.67 -10.55
N ALA A 15 5.61 -9.83 -10.05
CA ALA A 15 5.61 -8.39 -10.28
C ALA A 15 6.89 -7.71 -9.79
N ASN A 16 7.41 -8.13 -8.63
CA ASN A 16 8.69 -7.67 -8.10
C ASN A 16 9.85 -8.06 -9.03
N GLY A 17 9.85 -9.30 -9.55
CA GLY A 17 10.82 -9.75 -10.55
C GLY A 17 10.78 -8.88 -11.82
N TYR A 18 9.59 -8.62 -12.36
CA TYR A 18 9.42 -7.74 -13.51
C TYR A 18 9.85 -6.30 -13.23
N SER A 19 9.57 -5.78 -12.03
CA SER A 19 9.95 -4.41 -11.64
C SER A 19 11.47 -4.27 -11.62
N LYS A 20 12.18 -5.23 -11.00
CA LYS A 20 13.64 -5.26 -10.97
C LYS A 20 14.28 -5.42 -12.36
N ALA A 21 13.56 -6.02 -13.30
CA ALA A 21 13.97 -6.14 -14.69
C ALA A 21 13.61 -4.91 -15.55
N GLY A 22 13.03 -3.84 -14.97
CA GLY A 22 12.59 -2.64 -15.69
C GLY A 22 11.33 -2.84 -16.56
N LEU A 23 10.63 -3.96 -16.41
CA LEU A 23 9.45 -4.31 -17.20
C LEU A 23 8.17 -3.74 -16.58
N HIS A 24 8.07 -2.41 -16.52
CA HIS A 24 7.00 -1.71 -15.80
C HIS A 24 5.59 -2.10 -16.25
N GLY A 25 5.37 -2.25 -17.56
CA GLY A 25 4.07 -2.69 -18.09
C GLY A 25 3.66 -4.07 -17.55
N LYS A 26 4.60 -5.02 -17.49
CA LYS A 26 4.35 -6.36 -16.93
C LYS A 26 4.15 -6.31 -15.42
N THR A 27 4.88 -5.45 -14.71
CA THR A 27 4.65 -5.22 -13.28
C THR A 27 3.21 -4.77 -13.04
N ILE A 28 2.73 -3.76 -13.77
CA ILE A 28 1.36 -3.24 -13.62
C ILE A 28 0.33 -4.33 -13.94
N GLU A 29 0.45 -5.00 -15.08
CA GLU A 29 -0.48 -6.06 -15.48
C GLU A 29 -0.55 -7.17 -14.41
N THR A 30 0.60 -7.59 -13.90
CA THR A 30 0.70 -8.65 -12.89
C THR A 30 0.11 -8.20 -11.55
N LEU A 31 0.33 -6.95 -11.14
CA LEU A 31 -0.28 -6.40 -9.91
C LEU A 31 -1.80 -6.30 -10.02
N LYS A 32 -2.34 -5.87 -11.17
CA LYS A 32 -3.80 -5.84 -11.37
C LYS A 32 -4.43 -7.22 -11.26
N LYS A 33 -3.76 -8.28 -11.74
CA LYS A 33 -4.19 -9.67 -11.52
C LYS A 33 -4.11 -10.06 -10.04
N ALA A 34 -3.03 -9.70 -9.35
CA ALA A 34 -2.87 -9.94 -7.92
C ALA A 34 -4.01 -9.31 -7.11
N GLU A 35 -4.40 -8.08 -7.44
CA GLU A 35 -5.47 -7.33 -6.77
C GLU A 35 -6.83 -8.06 -6.81
N GLN A 36 -7.16 -8.71 -7.92
CA GLN A 36 -8.40 -9.48 -8.08
C GLN A 36 -8.49 -10.71 -7.16
N LEU A 37 -7.34 -11.20 -6.68
CA LEU A 37 -7.22 -12.39 -5.84
C LEU A 37 -7.14 -12.05 -4.34
N VAL A 38 -7.25 -10.77 -3.98
CA VAL A 38 -7.19 -10.31 -2.59
C VAL A 38 -8.49 -10.63 -1.86
N SER A 39 -8.39 -11.48 -0.85
CA SER A 39 -9.47 -11.72 0.10
C SER A 39 -9.51 -10.66 1.22
N GLY A 40 -10.65 -10.53 1.91
CA GLY A 40 -10.77 -9.63 3.05
C GLY A 40 -9.73 -9.90 4.16
N LYS A 41 -9.37 -11.17 4.40
CA LYS A 41 -8.38 -11.57 5.42
C LYS A 41 -6.95 -11.13 5.07
N THR A 42 -6.63 -11.02 3.78
CA THR A 42 -5.27 -10.72 3.29
C THR A 42 -5.11 -9.28 2.82
N ARG A 43 -6.20 -8.50 2.82
CA ARG A 43 -6.26 -7.16 2.22
C ARG A 43 -5.20 -6.20 2.75
N LYS A 44 -5.03 -6.17 4.08
CA LYS A 44 -4.02 -5.34 4.76
C LYS A 44 -2.61 -5.59 4.21
N SER A 45 -2.14 -6.83 4.28
CA SER A 45 -0.79 -7.18 3.83
C SER A 45 -0.61 -7.05 2.32
N ALA A 46 -1.63 -7.40 1.54
CA ALA A 46 -1.58 -7.29 0.08
C ALA A 46 -1.42 -5.84 -0.37
N TYR A 47 -2.21 -4.92 0.17
CA TYR A 47 -2.16 -3.51 -0.21
C TYR A 47 -0.86 -2.83 0.24
N GLU A 48 -0.32 -3.16 1.42
CA GLU A 48 1.01 -2.69 1.85
C GLU A 48 2.12 -3.11 0.86
N ILE A 49 2.04 -4.34 0.35
CA ILE A 49 2.97 -4.85 -0.68
C ILE A 49 2.74 -4.16 -2.03
N PHE A 50 1.48 -3.98 -2.45
CA PHE A 50 1.17 -3.34 -3.72
C PHE A 50 1.59 -1.88 -3.77
N ILE A 51 1.42 -1.11 -2.68
CA ILE A 51 1.97 0.25 -2.55
C ILE A 51 3.47 0.21 -2.83
N THR A 52 4.20 -0.66 -2.14
CA THR A 52 5.66 -0.78 -2.31
C THR A 52 6.06 -1.13 -3.76
N LEU A 53 5.32 -2.02 -4.43
CA LEU A 53 5.63 -2.44 -5.80
C LEU A 53 5.26 -1.39 -6.86
N TYR A 54 4.17 -0.64 -6.67
CA TYR A 54 3.85 0.49 -7.53
C TYR A 54 4.84 1.65 -7.33
N THR A 55 5.31 1.88 -6.10
CA THR A 55 6.41 2.80 -5.80
C THR A 55 7.69 2.40 -6.54
N ALA A 56 8.04 1.11 -6.56
CA ALA A 56 9.28 0.64 -7.21
C ALA A 56 9.34 0.91 -8.73
N ILE A 57 8.20 1.19 -9.37
CA ILE A 57 8.11 1.58 -10.79
C ILE A 57 7.71 3.06 -10.97
N GLN A 58 7.87 3.88 -9.92
CA GLN A 58 7.51 5.30 -9.88
C GLN A 58 6.05 5.60 -10.27
N ASN A 59 5.12 4.66 -10.05
CA ASN A 59 3.71 4.83 -10.40
C ASN A 59 2.92 5.45 -9.23
N LYS A 60 3.07 6.77 -9.08
CA LYS A 60 2.43 7.56 -8.01
C LYS A 60 0.90 7.46 -8.00
N ALA A 61 0.26 7.43 -9.17
CA ALA A 61 -1.19 7.35 -9.26
C ALA A 61 -1.73 6.05 -8.65
N GLU A 62 -1.07 4.93 -8.91
CA GLU A 62 -1.45 3.64 -8.34
C GLU A 62 -1.12 3.54 -6.85
N VAL A 63 -0.03 4.17 -6.38
CA VAL A 63 0.27 4.27 -4.94
C VAL A 63 -0.88 4.93 -4.19
N TYR A 64 -1.36 6.10 -4.63
CA TYR A 64 -2.52 6.76 -4.02
C TYR A 64 -3.81 5.93 -4.14
N ARG A 65 -4.06 5.29 -5.28
CA ARG A 65 -5.25 4.46 -5.45
C ARG A 65 -5.29 3.31 -4.44
N ILE A 66 -4.17 2.59 -4.25
CA ILE A 66 -4.10 1.52 -3.27
C ILE A 66 -4.21 2.06 -1.84
N TRP A 67 -3.63 3.24 -1.54
CA TRP A 67 -3.79 3.89 -0.23
C TRP A 67 -5.27 4.15 0.11
N THR A 68 -6.05 4.69 -0.82
CA THR A 68 -7.49 4.89 -0.65
C THR A 68 -8.22 3.57 -0.34
N LEU A 69 -7.86 2.48 -1.03
CA LEU A 69 -8.42 1.14 -0.76
C LEU A 69 -7.98 0.60 0.61
N TYR A 70 -6.76 0.91 1.04
CA TYR A 70 -6.24 0.56 2.37
C TYR A 70 -7.00 1.28 3.49
N GLY A 71 -7.24 2.58 3.35
CA GLY A 71 -8.05 3.35 4.31
C GLY A 71 -9.47 2.80 4.44
N GLY A 72 -10.05 2.30 3.35
CA GLY A 72 -11.37 1.64 3.34
C GLY A 72 -11.46 0.33 4.14
N ILE A 73 -10.35 -0.20 4.69
CA ILE A 73 -10.38 -1.35 5.61
C ILE A 73 -10.96 -0.95 6.98
N GLY A 74 -10.93 0.34 7.34
CA GLY A 74 -11.54 0.88 8.56
C GLY A 74 -10.73 0.64 9.84
N LYS A 75 -9.61 -0.08 9.76
CA LYS A 75 -8.66 -0.24 10.87
C LYS A 75 -7.36 0.48 10.55
N VAL A 76 -6.81 1.14 11.57
CA VAL A 76 -5.58 1.93 11.48
C VAL A 76 -4.39 1.08 11.90
N TRP A 77 -3.31 1.12 11.12
CA TRP A 77 -2.04 0.47 11.44
C TRP A 77 -0.87 1.41 11.15
N ASN A 78 0.05 1.55 12.10
CA ASN A 78 1.29 2.33 11.91
C ASN A 78 2.10 1.83 10.71
N SER A 79 2.09 0.53 10.42
CA SER A 79 2.81 -0.03 9.26
C SER A 79 2.33 0.54 7.93
N GLY A 80 1.02 0.76 7.77
CA GLY A 80 0.44 1.30 6.56
C GLY A 80 0.91 2.74 6.31
N TYR A 81 0.83 3.58 7.35
CA TYR A 81 1.30 4.97 7.29
C TYR A 81 2.79 5.07 6.99
N LEU A 82 3.63 4.27 7.66
CA LEU A 82 5.08 4.25 7.41
C LEU A 82 5.40 3.85 5.96
N ILE A 83 4.69 2.85 5.42
CA ILE A 83 4.86 2.41 4.03
C ILE A 83 4.41 3.50 3.06
N MET A 84 3.28 4.15 3.31
CA MET A 84 2.77 5.23 2.46
C MET A 84 3.70 6.44 2.47
N MET A 85 4.10 6.94 3.64
CA MET A 85 5.07 8.05 3.75
C MET A 85 6.39 7.72 3.06
N SER A 86 6.99 6.56 3.34
CA SER A 86 8.23 6.15 2.68
C SER A 86 8.08 6.03 1.15
N SER A 87 6.90 5.61 0.69
CA SER A 87 6.60 5.52 -0.74
C SER A 87 6.52 6.88 -1.40
N LEU A 88 5.84 7.84 -0.77
CA LEU A 88 5.71 9.20 -1.28
C LEU A 88 7.07 9.91 -1.38
N LEU A 89 7.93 9.74 -0.37
CA LEU A 89 9.30 10.26 -0.43
C LEU A 89 10.10 9.69 -1.61
N LYS A 90 9.89 8.41 -1.97
CA LYS A 90 10.60 7.76 -3.10
C LYS A 90 10.09 8.18 -4.48
N VAL A 91 8.87 8.68 -4.57
CA VAL A 91 8.28 9.24 -5.80
C VAL A 91 8.32 10.77 -5.80
N ASP A 92 9.20 11.35 -4.98
CA ASP A 92 9.44 12.79 -4.83
C ASP A 92 8.17 13.62 -4.52
N ASP A 93 7.23 13.03 -3.77
CA ASP A 93 6.00 13.70 -3.31
C ASP A 93 6.12 14.08 -1.82
N LEU A 94 6.94 15.11 -1.54
CA LEU A 94 7.19 15.61 -0.19
C LEU A 94 5.91 16.15 0.46
N ASP A 95 5.14 16.97 -0.25
CA ASP A 95 3.88 17.53 0.23
C ASP A 95 2.87 16.43 0.59
N GLY A 96 2.81 15.38 -0.23
CA GLY A 96 2.00 14.21 0.08
C GLY A 96 2.47 13.50 1.35
N ALA A 97 3.78 13.29 1.51
CA ALA A 97 4.34 12.63 2.68
C ALA A 97 4.05 13.40 3.98
N GLU A 98 4.16 14.73 3.95
CA GLU A 98 3.82 15.61 5.08
C GLU A 98 2.34 15.50 5.46
N LYS A 99 1.42 15.52 4.48
CA LYS A 99 -0.02 15.33 4.74
C LYS A 99 -0.33 13.99 5.39
N ILE A 100 0.32 12.92 4.96
CA ILE A 100 0.14 11.59 5.56
C ILE A 100 0.70 11.56 7.00
N LEU A 101 1.79 12.28 7.28
CA LEU A 101 2.33 12.42 8.62
C LEU A 101 1.35 13.17 9.55
N GLU A 102 0.79 14.28 9.09
CA GLU A 102 -0.23 15.05 9.83
C GLU A 102 -1.47 14.20 10.15
N GLU A 103 -1.98 13.47 9.16
CA GLU A 103 -3.10 12.53 9.34
C GLU A 103 -2.76 11.48 10.41
N TRP A 104 -1.58 10.88 10.33
CA TRP A 104 -1.15 9.86 11.29
C TRP A 104 -1.04 10.40 12.72
N VAL A 105 -0.45 11.59 12.90
CA VAL A 105 -0.33 12.26 14.20
C VAL A 105 -1.71 12.58 14.79
N SER A 106 -2.63 13.07 13.96
CA SER A 106 -4.01 13.36 14.39
C SER A 106 -4.73 12.10 14.88
N VAL A 107 -4.65 11.00 14.11
CA VAL A 107 -5.29 9.73 14.47
C VAL A 107 -4.66 9.11 15.72
N THR A 108 -3.34 9.16 15.85
CA THR A 108 -2.64 8.61 17.03
C THR A 108 -2.91 9.43 18.29
N THR A 109 -3.01 10.76 18.17
CA THR A 109 -3.38 11.65 19.28
C THR A 109 -4.81 11.40 19.74
N PHE A 110 -5.76 11.22 18.82
CA PHE A 110 -7.15 10.88 19.16
C PHE A 110 -7.28 9.56 19.93
N LEU A 111 -6.38 8.59 19.65
CA LEU A 111 -6.39 7.28 20.31
C LEU A 111 -5.62 7.26 21.64
N ASP A 112 -4.86 8.31 22.00
CA ASP A 112 -4.25 8.42 23.33
C ASP A 112 -5.25 9.00 24.34
N PHE A 113 -5.99 8.11 24.99
CA PHE A 113 -6.95 8.41 26.05
C PHE A 113 -6.38 9.16 27.26
N ARG A 114 -5.06 9.32 27.36
CA ARG A 114 -4.41 10.10 28.44
C ARG A 114 -4.32 11.58 28.10
N ILE A 115 -4.54 11.96 26.84
CA ILE A 115 -4.58 13.35 26.39
C ILE A 115 -6.06 13.69 26.17
N PRO A 116 -6.65 14.60 26.96
CA PRO A 116 -8.02 15.04 26.72
C PRO A 116 -8.14 15.59 25.28
N PRO A 117 -9.23 15.28 24.53
CA PRO A 117 -9.50 15.97 23.28
C PRO A 117 -9.53 17.47 23.55
N GLY A 118 -8.79 18.25 22.78
CA GLY A 118 -8.38 19.63 23.09
C GLY A 118 -9.49 20.56 23.62
N CYS A 119 -9.08 21.43 24.55
CA CYS A 119 -9.85 22.59 25.03
C CYS A 119 -10.02 23.66 23.94
#